data_AF-A0A7X7TRN3-F1
#
_entry.id   AF-A0A7X7TRN3-F1
#
_cell.length_a   1.000
_cell.length_b   1.000
_cell.length_c   1.000
_cell.angle_alpha   90.00
_cell.angle_beta   90.00
_cell.angle_gamma   90.00
#
_symmetry.space_group_name_H-M   'P 1'
#
loop_
_entity.id
_entity.type
_entity.pdbx_description
1 polymer ?
#
loop_
_entity_poly.entity_id
_entity_poly.type
_entity_poly.pdbx_seq_one_letter_code
_entity_poly.pdbx_strand_id
1 'polypeptide(L)'
;MVSFFYLAGIQTLAFSDGYYVRMVYETTKNETFMRSEEVYESGDTKIVTVSIPESFTWVKVKNQWYIGDGTTLYRTYPIKDLLDIATEYVKANHLDISKDGTYKFSTETFTLEISTISGEIVRIVRKVGDVVTTMYINKFSKQFDIKSILSRYNLVNKMTIPEEFFKVFNLFLWMNVTEKEGMIKCSGYDMEGKALELEINKSNGDLKVNGYYLKIVKASEKTLKEIKNVLRNN
;
A
#
# COMPACT_ATOMS: atom_id res chain seq x y z
N MET A 1 -46.12 14.20 27.43
CA MET A 1 -45.24 13.08 27.06
C MET A 1 -44.37 13.61 25.93
N VAL A 2 -43.14 14.06 26.25
CA VAL A 2 -42.26 14.73 25.28
C VAL A 2 -41.26 13.70 24.76
N SER A 3 -41.42 13.31 23.50
CA SER A 3 -40.52 12.38 22.82
C SER A 3 -39.19 13.09 22.53
N PHE A 4 -38.14 12.70 23.25
CA PHE A 4 -36.76 13.05 22.91
C PHE A 4 -36.33 12.18 21.73
N PHE A 5 -36.25 12.77 20.54
CA PHE A 5 -35.56 12.15 19.42
C PHE A 5 -34.05 12.28 19.64
N TYR A 6 -33.41 11.18 20.04
CA TYR A 6 -31.96 11.05 19.90
C TYR A 6 -31.62 11.00 18.41
N LEU A 7 -31.16 12.13 17.86
CA LEU A 7 -30.33 12.11 16.66
C LEU A 7 -29.01 11.45 17.07
N ALA A 8 -28.92 10.14 16.86
CA ALA A 8 -27.65 9.44 16.80
C ALA A 8 -26.91 9.99 15.58
N GLY A 9 -26.15 11.08 15.79
CA GLY A 9 -25.19 11.56 14.82
C GLY A 9 -24.24 10.41 14.54
N ILE A 10 -24.33 9.84 13.35
CA ILE A 10 -23.27 9.00 12.81
C ILE A 10 -22.05 9.93 12.80
N GLN A 11 -21.13 9.73 13.73
CA GLN A 11 -19.78 10.25 13.59
C GLN A 11 -19.20 9.51 12.39
N THR A 12 -19.49 10.04 11.20
CA THR A 12 -18.61 9.85 10.06
C THR A 12 -17.27 10.35 10.58
N LEU A 13 -16.36 9.42 10.87
CA LEU A 13 -14.94 9.72 10.96
C LEU A 13 -14.60 10.37 9.62
N ALA A 14 -14.74 11.69 9.56
CA ALA A 14 -14.34 12.49 8.44
C ALA A 14 -12.84 12.22 8.35
N PHE A 15 -12.44 11.44 7.35
CA PHE A 15 -11.07 11.51 6.89
C PHE A 15 -10.86 12.98 6.55
N SER A 16 -10.12 13.69 7.41
CA SER A 16 -9.80 15.08 7.14
C SER A 16 -9.13 15.07 5.77
N ASP A 17 -9.64 15.87 4.84
CA ASP A 17 -8.92 16.13 3.60
C ASP A 17 -7.47 16.47 3.98
N GLY A 18 -6.55 15.66 3.47
CA GLY A 18 -5.19 15.61 3.93
C GLY A 18 -4.27 15.99 2.80
N TYR A 19 -3.55 17.09 2.98
CA TYR A 19 -2.35 17.36 2.19
C TYR A 19 -1.13 17.12 3.05
N TYR A 20 -0.24 16.26 2.57
CA TYR A 20 0.98 15.94 3.29
C TYR A 20 2.13 15.58 2.36
N VAL A 21 3.34 15.86 2.83
CA VAL A 21 4.58 15.44 2.20
C VAL A 21 5.20 14.35 3.05
N ARG A 22 5.64 13.27 2.41
CA ARG A 22 6.25 12.12 3.07
C ARG A 22 7.66 11.90 2.56
N MET A 23 8.52 11.49 3.48
CA MET A 23 9.84 10.94 3.15
C MET A 23 9.86 9.49 3.59
N VAL A 24 10.02 8.58 2.64
CA VAL A 24 10.03 7.14 2.89
C VAL A 24 11.44 6.62 2.66
N TYR A 25 12.06 6.14 3.72
CA TYR A 25 13.35 5.46 3.68
C TYR A 25 13.12 3.96 3.75
N GLU A 26 13.78 3.22 2.89
CA GLU A 26 13.74 1.77 2.89
C GLU A 26 15.16 1.24 2.91
N THR A 27 15.53 0.62 4.03
CA THR A 27 16.85 0.05 4.25
C THR A 27 16.74 -1.46 4.20
N THR A 28 17.51 -2.07 3.31
CA THR A 28 17.76 -3.52 3.27
C THR A 28 19.17 -3.80 3.81
N LYS A 29 19.62 -5.06 3.77
CA LYS A 29 21.02 -5.38 4.13
C LYS A 29 22.06 -4.67 3.26
N ASN A 30 21.75 -4.38 2.00
CA ASN A 30 22.74 -3.98 1.01
C ASN A 30 22.63 -2.51 0.62
N GLU A 31 21.46 -1.90 0.81
CA GLU A 31 21.13 -0.60 0.21
C GLU A 31 20.10 0.14 1.05
N THR A 32 20.11 1.47 0.91
CA THR A 32 19.04 2.33 1.41
C THR A 32 18.51 3.15 0.26
N PHE A 33 17.20 3.09 0.07
CA PHE A 33 16.47 3.92 -0.88
C PHE A 33 15.67 4.97 -0.14
N MET A 34 15.45 6.10 -0.82
CA MET A 34 14.62 7.18 -0.34
C MET A 34 13.60 7.54 -1.41
N ARG A 35 12.34 7.66 -1.00
CA ARG A 35 11.26 8.23 -1.82
C ARG A 35 10.74 9.51 -1.19
N SER A 36 10.54 10.52 -2.02
CA SER A 36 9.85 11.76 -1.64
C SER A 36 8.49 11.78 -2.30
N GLU A 37 7.45 11.94 -1.49
CA GLU A 37 6.06 11.74 -1.90
C GLU A 37 5.21 12.95 -1.52
N GLU A 38 4.51 13.53 -2.49
CA GLU A 38 3.44 14.51 -2.26
C GLU A 38 2.09 13.80 -2.30
N VAL A 39 1.25 14.02 -1.29
CA VAL A 39 -0.02 13.31 -1.15
C VAL A 39 -1.19 14.24 -1.00
N TYR A 40 -2.26 13.91 -1.71
CA TYR A 40 -3.60 14.49 -1.58
C TYR A 40 -4.57 13.37 -1.26
N GLU A 41 -5.32 13.49 -0.18
CA GLU A 41 -6.30 12.50 0.27
C GLU A 41 -7.61 13.18 0.64
N SER A 42 -8.72 12.63 0.16
CA SER A 42 -10.07 13.13 0.46
C SER A 42 -11.08 12.01 0.25
N GLY A 43 -11.82 11.66 1.30
CA GLY A 43 -12.76 10.54 1.30
C GLY A 43 -12.12 9.23 0.81
N ASP A 44 -12.67 8.66 -0.25
CA ASP A 44 -12.19 7.41 -0.86
C ASP A 44 -11.10 7.63 -1.94
N THR A 45 -10.56 8.83 -2.07
CA THR A 45 -9.57 9.18 -3.10
C THR A 45 -8.24 9.53 -2.46
N LYS A 46 -7.15 8.92 -2.95
CA LYS A 46 -5.78 9.23 -2.56
C LYS A 46 -4.90 9.32 -3.80
N ILE A 47 -4.17 10.41 -3.93
CA ILE A 47 -3.26 10.69 -5.04
C ILE A 47 -1.88 10.88 -4.43
N VAL A 48 -0.90 10.11 -4.88
CA VAL A 48 0.47 10.17 -4.40
C VAL A 48 1.41 10.35 -5.58
N THR A 49 2.10 11.48 -5.59
CA THR A 49 3.13 11.78 -6.57
C THR A 49 4.50 11.53 -5.94
N VAL A 50 5.23 10.58 -6.49
CA VAL A 50 6.62 10.28 -6.13
C VAL A 50 7.53 11.07 -7.06
N SER A 51 8.53 11.74 -6.49
CA SER A 51 9.47 12.59 -7.23
C SER A 51 10.89 12.02 -7.29
N ILE A 52 11.25 11.13 -6.37
CA ILE A 52 12.58 10.52 -6.23
C ILE A 52 12.39 9.06 -5.79
N PRO A 53 13.21 8.09 -6.26
CA PRO A 53 14.30 8.24 -7.24
C PRO A 53 13.80 8.38 -8.69
N GLU A 54 12.65 7.78 -8.99
CA GLU A 54 11.96 7.90 -10.28
C GLU A 54 10.62 8.58 -10.07
N SER A 55 10.22 9.43 -11.01
CA SER A 55 8.95 10.13 -10.91
C SER A 55 7.82 9.24 -11.40
N PHE A 56 6.84 9.02 -10.55
CA PHE A 56 5.60 8.34 -10.90
C PHE A 56 4.48 8.80 -9.99
N THR A 57 3.24 8.63 -10.44
CA THR A 57 2.05 8.86 -9.64
C THR A 57 1.30 7.57 -9.47
N TRP A 58 0.78 7.34 -8.28
CA TRP A 58 -0.29 6.38 -8.09
C TRP A 58 -1.54 7.03 -7.50
N VAL A 59 -2.69 6.49 -7.89
CA VAL A 59 -4.01 6.98 -7.50
C VAL A 59 -4.83 5.81 -7.00
N LYS A 60 -5.47 5.99 -5.86
CA LYS A 60 -6.54 5.14 -5.35
C LYS A 60 -7.86 5.88 -5.50
N VAL A 61 -8.84 5.24 -6.12
CA VAL A 61 -10.24 5.68 -6.11
C VAL A 61 -11.09 4.52 -5.60
N LYS A 62 -11.70 4.66 -4.42
CA LYS A 62 -12.37 3.57 -3.71
C LYS A 62 -11.40 2.40 -3.51
N ASN A 63 -11.71 1.25 -4.11
CA ASN A 63 -10.91 0.03 -4.03
C ASN A 63 -10.21 -0.28 -5.37
N GLN A 64 -9.83 0.74 -6.14
CA GLN A 64 -9.12 0.59 -7.39
C GLN A 64 -7.85 1.44 -7.36
N TRP A 65 -6.74 0.84 -7.78
CA TRP A 65 -5.42 1.46 -7.81
C TRP A 65 -4.96 1.64 -9.25
N TYR A 66 -4.32 2.77 -9.52
CA TYR A 66 -3.77 3.13 -10.80
C TYR A 66 -2.35 3.66 -10.62
N ILE A 67 -1.44 3.39 -11.54
CA ILE A 67 -0.05 3.86 -11.48
C ILE A 67 0.46 4.21 -12.89
N GLY A 68 1.39 5.18 -12.96
CA GLY A 68 2.06 5.59 -14.18
C GLY A 68 3.05 6.73 -13.96
N ASP A 69 3.94 6.95 -14.91
CA ASP A 69 4.99 7.97 -14.91
C ASP A 69 4.56 9.31 -15.57
N GLY A 70 3.30 9.41 -15.99
CA GLY A 70 2.73 10.60 -16.61
C GLY A 70 1.27 10.83 -16.22
N THR A 71 0.49 11.43 -17.13
CA THR A 71 -0.93 11.70 -16.89
C THR A 71 -1.84 10.49 -17.12
N THR A 72 -1.38 9.48 -17.86
CA THR A 72 -2.15 8.24 -18.06
C THR A 72 -1.72 7.21 -17.01
N LEU A 73 -2.67 6.76 -16.19
CA LEU A 73 -2.44 5.81 -15.12
C LEU A 73 -3.19 4.52 -15.40
N TYR A 74 -2.49 3.38 -15.36
CA TYR A 74 -3.06 2.07 -15.65
C TYR A 74 -3.47 1.36 -14.38
N ARG A 75 -4.59 0.63 -14.45
CA ARG A 75 -5.07 -0.17 -13.33
C ARG A 75 -4.02 -1.19 -12.89
N THR A 76 -3.77 -1.22 -11.59
CA THR A 76 -2.73 -2.03 -10.97
C THR A 76 -3.25 -2.73 -9.71
N TYR A 77 -2.40 -3.56 -9.13
CA TYR A 77 -2.65 -4.26 -7.88
C TYR A 77 -2.78 -3.30 -6.68
N PRO A 78 -3.41 -3.74 -5.58
CA PRO A 78 -3.48 -2.95 -4.36
C PRO A 78 -2.10 -2.53 -3.87
N ILE A 79 -1.89 -1.22 -3.71
CA ILE A 79 -0.66 -0.67 -3.15
C ILE A 79 -0.80 -0.62 -1.63
N LYS A 80 0.06 -1.37 -0.94
CA LYS A 80 0.10 -1.44 0.53
C LYS A 80 0.83 -0.23 1.13
N ASP A 81 0.17 0.92 1.12
CA ASP A 81 0.69 2.17 1.68
C ASP A 81 0.91 2.08 3.19
N LEU A 82 2.06 2.53 3.69
CA LEU A 82 2.43 2.34 5.09
C LEU A 82 1.57 3.17 6.05
N LEU A 83 1.08 4.34 5.62
CA LEU A 83 0.15 5.14 6.42
C LEU A 83 -1.23 4.48 6.51
N ASP A 84 -1.71 3.85 5.42
CA ASP A 84 -2.96 3.09 5.44
C ASP A 84 -2.85 1.94 6.46
N ILE A 85 -1.76 1.16 6.42
CA ILE A 85 -1.47 0.08 7.37
C ILE A 85 -1.45 0.61 8.82
N ALA A 86 -0.73 1.70 9.09
CA ALA A 86 -0.65 2.27 10.43
C ALA A 86 -2.03 2.74 10.93
N THR A 87 -2.82 3.34 10.06
CA THR A 87 -4.18 3.80 10.38
C THR A 87 -5.11 2.63 10.71
N GLU A 88 -5.01 1.51 9.99
CA GLU A 88 -5.74 0.28 10.32
C GLU A 88 -5.39 -0.24 11.70
N TYR A 89 -4.10 -0.25 12.08
CA TYR A 89 -3.66 -0.65 13.41
C TYR A 89 -4.15 0.28 14.51
N VAL A 90 -4.10 1.60 14.30
CA VAL A 90 -4.66 2.60 15.23
C VAL A 90 -6.14 2.32 15.49
N LYS A 91 -6.91 2.10 14.42
CA LYS A 91 -8.36 1.81 14.51
C LYS A 91 -8.63 0.48 15.20
N ALA A 92 -7.97 -0.59 14.78
CA ALA A 92 -8.20 -1.95 15.29
C ALA A 92 -7.84 -2.09 16.78
N ASN A 93 -6.88 -1.30 17.27
CA ASN A 93 -6.45 -1.33 18.67
C ASN A 93 -7.04 -0.19 19.51
N HIS A 94 -7.95 0.61 18.95
CA HIS A 94 -8.58 1.76 19.62
C HIS A 94 -7.55 2.71 20.28
N LEU A 95 -6.45 2.99 19.57
CA LEU A 95 -5.40 3.85 20.12
C LEU A 95 -5.87 5.30 20.23
N ASP A 96 -5.67 5.90 21.39
CA ASP A 96 -5.86 7.33 21.61
C ASP A 96 -4.63 8.10 21.08
N ILE A 97 -4.68 8.48 19.80
CA ILE A 97 -3.60 9.20 19.11
C ILE A 97 -3.54 10.70 19.47
N SER A 98 -4.49 11.22 20.27
CA SER A 98 -4.46 12.61 20.74
C SER A 98 -3.28 12.89 21.67
N LYS A 99 -2.67 11.83 22.22
CA LYS A 99 -1.49 11.89 23.06
C LYS A 99 -0.23 11.71 22.24
N ASP A 100 0.76 12.53 22.54
CA ASP A 100 2.10 12.38 21.98
C ASP A 100 2.73 11.10 22.51
N GLY A 101 3.35 10.33 21.62
CA GLY A 101 3.94 9.06 22.03
C GLY A 101 4.41 8.20 20.87
N THR A 102 4.82 6.98 21.22
CA THR A 102 5.14 5.94 20.25
C THR A 102 4.48 4.63 20.68
N TYR A 103 3.69 4.07 19.77
CA TYR A 103 3.01 2.80 19.93
C TYR A 103 3.78 1.74 19.14
N LYS A 104 4.06 0.60 19.78
CA LYS A 104 4.81 -0.49 19.17
C LYS A 104 3.99 -1.76 19.14
N PHE A 105 3.88 -2.33 17.95
CA PHE A 105 3.26 -3.61 17.67
C PHE A 105 4.34 -4.56 17.18
N SER A 106 4.47 -5.72 17.82
CA SER A 106 5.45 -6.73 17.44
C SER A 106 4.75 -8.07 17.32
N THR A 107 4.93 -8.73 16.18
CA THR A 107 4.63 -10.14 15.97
C THR A 107 5.95 -10.89 15.74
N GLU A 108 5.88 -12.20 15.55
CA GLU A 108 7.06 -13.00 15.20
C GLU A 108 7.67 -12.61 13.84
N THR A 109 6.86 -12.08 12.93
CA THR A 109 7.24 -11.86 11.51
C THR A 109 7.36 -10.40 11.11
N PHE A 110 6.87 -9.49 11.96
CA PHE A 110 6.70 -8.08 11.63
C PHE A 110 6.74 -7.21 12.89
N THR A 111 7.29 -6.01 12.79
CA THR A 111 7.10 -4.96 13.79
C THR A 111 6.62 -3.67 13.14
N LEU A 112 5.76 -2.95 13.84
CA LEU A 112 5.28 -1.61 13.48
C LEU A 112 5.43 -0.67 14.68
N GLU A 113 6.10 0.45 14.46
CA GLU A 113 6.15 1.56 15.41
C GLU A 113 5.44 2.76 14.79
N ILE A 114 4.51 3.35 15.52
CA ILE A 114 3.72 4.51 15.11
C ILE A 114 3.99 5.61 16.13
N SER A 115 4.59 6.72 15.68
CA SER A 115 4.81 7.89 16.52
C SER A 115 3.79 8.97 16.20
N THR A 116 3.20 9.54 17.24
CA THR A 116 2.16 10.58 17.16
C THR A 116 2.63 11.86 17.85
N ILE A 117 2.25 13.00 17.28
CA ILE A 117 2.41 14.33 17.87
C ILE A 117 1.13 15.13 17.58
N SER A 118 0.53 15.72 18.61
CA SER A 118 -0.64 16.59 18.54
C SER A 118 -1.82 15.98 17.77
N GLY A 119 -2.12 14.69 18.00
CA GLY A 119 -3.23 14.02 17.31
C GLY A 119 -2.88 13.42 15.95
N GLU A 120 -1.66 13.61 15.46
CA GLU A 120 -1.26 13.24 14.10
C GLU A 120 -0.16 12.17 14.08
N ILE A 121 -0.25 11.22 13.15
CA ILE A 121 0.84 10.28 12.87
C ILE A 121 1.94 11.04 12.12
N VAL A 122 3.11 11.17 12.74
CA VAL A 122 4.26 11.90 12.17
C VAL A 122 5.37 10.98 11.69
N ARG A 123 5.43 9.75 12.21
CA ARG A 123 6.44 8.77 11.83
C ARG A 123 5.90 7.35 11.97
N ILE A 124 6.25 6.52 11.00
CA ILE A 124 5.94 5.09 11.01
C ILE A 124 7.22 4.32 10.69
N VAL A 125 7.52 3.28 11.47
CA VAL A 125 8.60 2.33 11.18
C VAL A 125 8.01 0.95 11.06
N ARG A 126 8.25 0.29 9.95
CA ARG A 126 7.96 -1.12 9.75
C ARG A 126 9.25 -1.90 9.61
N LYS A 127 9.35 -3.05 10.28
CA LYS A 127 10.40 -4.05 10.03
C LYS A 127 9.77 -5.36 9.61
N VAL A 128 10.24 -5.92 8.51
CA VAL A 128 9.87 -7.25 8.00
C VAL A 128 11.15 -7.93 7.52
N GLY A 129 11.50 -9.08 8.11
CA GLY A 129 12.76 -9.74 7.81
C GLY A 129 13.96 -8.81 8.02
N ASP A 130 14.73 -8.57 6.97
CA ASP A 130 15.87 -7.65 6.98
C ASP A 130 15.58 -6.25 6.40
N VAL A 131 14.32 -5.97 6.07
CA VAL A 131 13.89 -4.68 5.54
C VAL A 131 13.32 -3.82 6.65
N VAL A 132 13.78 -2.57 6.71
CA VAL A 132 13.20 -1.51 7.55
C VAL A 132 12.68 -0.40 6.65
N THR A 133 11.36 -0.18 6.67
CA THR A 133 10.73 0.98 6.03
C THR A 133 10.43 2.03 7.10
N THR A 134 11.00 3.22 6.99
CA THR A 134 10.68 4.38 7.84
C THR A 134 10.00 5.46 7.00
N MET A 135 8.80 5.87 7.38
CA MET A 135 8.07 6.96 6.76
C MET A 135 7.97 8.12 7.74
N TYR A 136 8.43 9.30 7.33
CA TYR A 136 8.17 10.58 8.00
C TYR A 136 7.04 11.30 7.27
N ILE A 137 6.14 11.92 8.02
CA ILE A 137 4.93 12.54 7.49
C ILE A 137 4.84 13.96 8.02
N ASN A 138 4.80 14.92 7.10
CA ASN A 138 4.56 16.32 7.39
C ASN A 138 3.19 16.70 6.81
N LYS A 139 2.21 16.91 7.68
CA LYS A 139 0.88 17.39 7.28
C LYS A 139 0.86 18.91 7.24
N PHE A 140 0.18 19.47 6.24
CA PHE A 140 0.03 20.93 6.11
C PHE A 140 -1.42 21.31 5.85
N SER A 141 -1.81 22.45 6.39
CA SER A 141 -3.09 23.10 6.06
C SER A 141 -3.03 23.68 4.66
N LYS A 142 -3.52 22.94 3.67
CA LYS A 142 -3.63 23.38 2.27
C LYS A 142 -5.06 23.19 1.79
N GLN A 143 -5.65 24.24 1.21
CA GLN A 143 -6.93 24.11 0.53
C GLN A 143 -6.71 23.52 -0.87
N PHE A 144 -7.46 22.48 -1.22
CA PHE A 144 -7.44 21.87 -2.54
C PHE A 144 -8.79 21.26 -2.89
N ASP A 145 -9.05 21.08 -4.17
CA ASP A 145 -10.17 20.26 -4.67
C ASP A 145 -9.61 18.97 -5.26
N ILE A 146 -9.89 17.84 -4.59
CA ILE A 146 -9.42 16.52 -5.03
C ILE A 146 -9.91 16.18 -6.44
N LYS A 147 -11.10 16.64 -6.85
CA LYS A 147 -11.65 16.37 -8.19
C LYS A 147 -10.85 17.10 -9.26
N SER A 148 -10.51 18.37 -9.01
CA SER A 148 -9.64 19.15 -9.88
C SER A 148 -8.25 18.50 -10.03
N ILE A 149 -7.66 18.00 -8.95
CA ILE A 149 -6.37 17.29 -9.02
C ILE A 149 -6.52 15.98 -9.79
N LEU A 150 -7.54 15.18 -9.48
CA LEU A 150 -7.80 13.90 -10.13
C LEU A 150 -8.04 14.06 -11.64
N SER A 151 -8.71 15.14 -12.06
CA SER A 151 -9.01 15.41 -13.48
C SER A 151 -7.78 15.60 -14.37
N ARG A 152 -6.60 15.77 -13.77
CA ARG A 152 -5.31 15.84 -14.49
C ARG A 152 -4.86 14.47 -15.00
N TYR A 153 -5.46 13.39 -14.48
CA TYR A 153 -5.09 12.02 -14.81
C TYR A 153 -6.16 11.32 -15.65
N ASN A 154 -5.72 10.57 -16.65
CA ASN A 154 -6.53 9.65 -17.42
C ASN A 154 -6.42 8.24 -16.81
N LEU A 155 -7.43 7.80 -16.08
CA LEU A 155 -7.46 6.49 -15.43
C LEU A 155 -7.92 5.42 -16.41
N VAL A 156 -7.00 4.54 -16.81
CA VAL A 156 -7.27 3.48 -17.80
C VAL A 156 -7.52 2.16 -17.08
N ASN A 157 -8.75 1.64 -17.21
CA ASN A 157 -9.15 0.33 -16.69
C ASN A 157 -8.60 -0.87 -17.51
N LYS A 158 -7.44 -0.70 -18.13
CA LYS A 158 -6.71 -1.76 -18.82
C LYS A 158 -5.59 -2.23 -17.91
N MET A 159 -5.56 -3.53 -17.67
CA MET A 159 -4.60 -4.15 -16.77
C MET A 159 -3.43 -4.70 -17.56
N THR A 160 -2.23 -4.54 -17.02
CA THR A 160 -0.99 -5.02 -17.63
C THR A 160 -0.78 -6.52 -17.41
N ILE A 161 -1.41 -7.06 -16.35
CA ILE A 161 -1.46 -8.49 -16.00
C ILE A 161 -2.87 -8.90 -15.54
N PRO A 162 -3.19 -10.21 -15.53
CA PRO A 162 -4.47 -10.72 -15.01
C PRO A 162 -4.73 -10.35 -13.54
N GLU A 163 -5.95 -9.95 -13.18
CA GLU A 163 -6.31 -9.53 -11.81
C GLU A 163 -6.19 -10.66 -10.79
N GLU A 164 -6.30 -11.90 -11.23
CA GLU A 164 -6.17 -13.09 -10.39
C GLU A 164 -4.81 -13.08 -9.66
N PHE A 165 -3.77 -12.51 -10.28
CA PHE A 165 -2.47 -12.34 -9.64
C PHE A 165 -2.45 -11.25 -8.55
N PHE A 166 -3.37 -10.29 -8.57
CA PHE A 166 -3.45 -9.27 -7.51
C PHE A 166 -3.80 -9.91 -6.16
N LYS A 167 -4.60 -11.00 -6.18
CA LYS A 167 -4.91 -11.78 -4.97
C LYS A 167 -3.65 -12.41 -4.37
N VAL A 168 -2.70 -12.81 -5.21
CA VAL A 168 -1.41 -13.36 -4.76
C VAL A 168 -0.56 -12.28 -4.06
N PHE A 169 -0.62 -11.03 -4.51
CA PHE A 169 0.16 -9.94 -3.91
C PHE A 169 -0.30 -9.60 -2.48
N ASN A 170 -1.52 -9.97 -2.12
CA ASN A 170 -2.00 -9.85 -0.74
C ASN A 170 -1.24 -10.75 0.24
N LEU A 171 -0.59 -11.82 -0.23
CA LEU A 171 0.18 -12.77 0.59
C LEU A 171 1.54 -12.23 1.05
N PHE A 172 1.97 -11.07 0.55
CA PHE A 172 3.21 -10.42 0.97
C PHE A 172 2.98 -9.49 2.16
N LEU A 173 3.78 -9.59 3.22
CA LEU A 173 3.88 -8.54 4.26
C LEU A 173 4.58 -7.29 3.73
N TRP A 174 5.59 -7.51 2.89
CA TRP A 174 6.35 -6.48 2.19
C TRP A 174 6.73 -7.03 0.82
N MET A 175 6.65 -6.18 -0.21
CA MET A 175 6.93 -6.56 -1.59
C MET A 175 7.61 -5.38 -2.31
N ASN A 176 8.67 -5.70 -3.04
CA ASN A 176 9.24 -4.88 -4.09
C ASN A 176 8.86 -5.47 -5.45
N VAL A 177 8.56 -4.62 -6.42
CA VAL A 177 8.18 -5.03 -7.77
C VAL A 177 9.12 -4.37 -8.76
N THR A 178 9.72 -5.18 -9.62
CA THR A 178 10.58 -4.71 -10.72
C THR A 178 10.06 -5.25 -12.03
N GLU A 179 9.95 -4.39 -13.03
CA GLU A 179 9.52 -4.77 -14.37
C GLU A 179 10.69 -4.64 -15.34
N LYS A 180 10.98 -5.71 -16.09
CA LYS A 180 12.04 -5.70 -17.11
C LYS A 180 11.64 -6.60 -18.27
N GLU A 181 11.72 -6.09 -19.49
CA GLU A 181 11.58 -6.85 -20.74
C GLU A 181 10.29 -7.71 -20.81
N GLY A 182 9.16 -7.18 -20.31
CA GLY A 182 7.87 -7.88 -20.33
C GLY A 182 7.71 -8.97 -19.27
N MET A 183 8.61 -9.00 -18.28
CA MET A 183 8.53 -9.82 -17.07
C MET A 183 8.40 -8.91 -15.85
N ILE A 184 7.50 -9.28 -14.95
CA ILE A 184 7.34 -8.64 -13.63
C ILE A 184 7.92 -9.57 -12.59
N LYS A 185 8.86 -9.06 -11.78
CA LYS A 185 9.47 -9.76 -10.65
C LYS A 185 8.96 -9.15 -9.36
N CYS A 186 8.39 -9.99 -8.50
CA CYS A 186 7.96 -9.60 -7.17
C CYS A 186 8.85 -10.30 -6.15
N SER A 187 9.53 -9.55 -5.29
CA SER A 187 10.37 -10.09 -4.22
C SER A 187 9.99 -9.47 -2.88
N GLY A 188 10.06 -10.26 -1.81
CA GLY A 188 9.80 -9.75 -0.47
C GLY A 188 9.60 -10.84 0.55
N TYR A 189 8.65 -10.63 1.45
CA TYR A 189 8.37 -11.53 2.55
C TYR A 189 6.90 -11.91 2.60
N ASP A 190 6.62 -13.19 2.80
CA ASP A 190 5.28 -13.71 3.01
C ASP A 190 4.77 -13.44 4.44
N MET A 191 3.53 -13.86 4.71
CA MET A 191 2.87 -13.74 6.02
C MET A 191 3.61 -14.48 7.14
N GLU A 192 4.49 -15.43 6.82
CA GLU A 192 5.34 -16.16 7.77
C GLU A 192 6.72 -15.49 7.95
N GLY A 193 6.92 -14.30 7.38
CA GLY A 193 8.19 -13.59 7.41
C GLY A 193 9.31 -14.31 6.64
N LYS A 194 8.96 -15.25 5.75
CA LYS A 194 9.90 -15.97 4.91
C LYS A 194 9.99 -15.30 3.54
N ALA A 195 11.15 -15.42 2.91
CA ALA A 195 11.37 -14.81 1.60
C ALA A 195 10.44 -15.43 0.55
N LEU A 196 9.75 -14.57 -0.19
CA LEU A 196 8.82 -14.90 -1.27
C LEU A 196 9.28 -14.19 -2.54
N GLU A 197 9.49 -14.96 -3.60
CA GLU A 197 9.96 -14.48 -4.90
C GLU A 197 9.13 -15.10 -6.02
N LEU A 198 8.52 -14.26 -6.85
CA LEU A 198 7.62 -14.63 -7.94
C LEU A 198 8.02 -13.92 -9.23
N GLU A 199 7.80 -14.58 -10.37
CA GLU A 199 7.95 -13.98 -11.70
C GLU A 199 6.66 -14.14 -12.50
N ILE A 200 6.17 -13.07 -13.12
CA ILE A 200 5.02 -13.08 -14.03
C ILE A 200 5.53 -12.77 -15.44
N ASN A 201 5.23 -13.63 -16.39
CA ASN A 201 5.68 -13.50 -17.78
C ASN A 201 4.70 -14.20 -18.76
N LYS A 202 4.99 -14.17 -20.06
CA LYS A 202 4.16 -14.81 -21.10
C LYS A 202 4.71 -16.14 -21.63
N SER A 203 5.90 -16.55 -21.19
CA SER A 203 6.64 -17.67 -21.78
C SER A 203 6.55 -18.97 -20.98
N ASN A 204 6.78 -18.94 -19.66
CA ASN A 204 6.77 -20.14 -18.81
C ASN A 204 6.50 -19.85 -17.32
N GLY A 205 6.07 -20.87 -16.59
CA GLY A 205 5.90 -20.83 -15.14
C GLY A 205 5.11 -22.03 -14.61
N ASP A 206 4.90 -22.05 -13.31
CA ASP A 206 4.23 -23.15 -12.59
C ASP A 206 2.71 -23.12 -12.76
N LEU A 207 2.14 -21.92 -12.90
CA LEU A 207 0.70 -21.69 -12.99
C LEU A 207 0.39 -20.76 -14.17
N LYS A 208 -0.61 -21.10 -14.99
CA LYS A 208 -1.01 -20.32 -16.16
C LYS A 208 -2.37 -19.67 -15.92
N VAL A 209 -2.47 -18.37 -16.21
CA VAL A 209 -3.71 -17.58 -16.11
C VAL A 209 -3.79 -16.62 -17.30
N ASN A 210 -4.87 -16.68 -18.09
CA ASN A 210 -5.18 -15.74 -19.18
C ASN A 210 -3.99 -15.39 -20.10
N GLY A 211 -3.20 -16.39 -20.50
CA GLY A 211 -2.05 -16.21 -21.40
C GLY A 211 -0.77 -15.72 -20.73
N TYR A 212 -0.79 -15.51 -19.41
CA TYR A 212 0.37 -15.26 -18.58
C TYR A 212 0.68 -16.47 -17.70
N TYR A 213 1.92 -16.52 -17.23
CA TYR A 213 2.43 -17.53 -16.32
C TYR A 213 2.94 -16.86 -15.05
N LEU A 214 2.64 -17.47 -13.91
CA LEU A 214 3.26 -17.19 -12.62
C LEU A 214 4.27 -18.32 -12.34
N LYS A 215 5.53 -17.94 -12.18
CA LYS A 215 6.61 -18.81 -11.74
C LYS A 215 6.96 -18.49 -10.29
N ILE A 216 7.06 -19.53 -9.47
CA ILE A 216 7.32 -19.44 -8.04
C ILE A 216 8.80 -19.77 -7.84
N VAL A 217 9.61 -18.74 -7.64
CA VAL A 217 11.06 -18.90 -7.45
C VAL A 217 11.36 -19.30 -6.02
N LYS A 218 10.66 -18.71 -5.06
CA LYS A 218 10.82 -18.98 -3.63
C LYS A 218 9.51 -18.75 -2.90
N ALA A 219 9.12 -19.67 -2.03
CA ALA A 219 7.95 -19.51 -1.15
C ALA A 219 8.07 -20.48 0.04
N SER A 220 7.45 -20.14 1.18
CA SER A 220 7.20 -21.14 2.22
C SER A 220 6.21 -22.21 1.72
N GLU A 221 6.19 -23.38 2.36
CA GLU A 221 5.23 -24.43 2.01
C GLU A 221 3.77 -23.99 2.16
N LYS A 222 3.47 -23.20 3.19
CA LYS A 222 2.13 -22.68 3.45
C LYS A 222 1.74 -21.67 2.38
N THR A 223 2.62 -20.71 2.10
CA THR A 223 2.42 -19.70 1.06
C THR A 223 2.24 -20.35 -0.32
N LEU A 224 3.03 -21.38 -0.64
CA LEU A 224 2.89 -22.13 -1.90
C LEU A 224 1.49 -22.77 -2.04
N LYS A 225 0.96 -23.36 -0.96
CA LYS A 225 -0.40 -23.93 -0.96
C LYS A 225 -1.45 -22.83 -1.14
N GLU A 226 -1.30 -21.70 -0.46
CA GLU A 226 -2.21 -20.55 -0.60
C GLU A 226 -2.22 -19.97 -2.01
N ILE A 227 -1.06 -19.79 -2.64
CA ILE A 227 -0.95 -19.33 -4.05
C ILE A 227 -1.72 -20.28 -4.98
N LYS A 228 -1.50 -21.60 -4.84
CA LYS A 228 -2.20 -22.60 -5.66
C LYS A 228 -3.70 -22.56 -5.43
N ASN A 229 -4.16 -22.35 -4.20
CA ASN A 229 -5.59 -22.27 -3.89
C ASN A 229 -6.23 -21.00 -4.45
N VAL A 230 -5.57 -19.85 -4.31
CA VAL A 230 -6.04 -18.55 -4.82
C VAL A 230 -6.22 -18.58 -6.34
N LEU A 231 -5.32 -19.26 -7.05
CA LEU A 231 -5.32 -19.35 -8.51
C LEU A 231 -6.07 -20.55 -9.10
N ARG A 232 -6.42 -21.57 -8.30
CA ARG A 232 -7.25 -22.71 -8.75
C ARG A 232 -8.73 -22.38 -8.88
N ASN A 233 -9.21 -21.38 -8.15
CA ASN A 233 -10.63 -21.01 -8.08
C ASN A 233 -11.03 -19.91 -9.08
N ASN A 234 -10.21 -19.63 -10.10
CA ASN A 234 -10.53 -18.75 -11.22
C ASN A 234 -10.15 -19.46 -12.52
#